data_AF-U1NM13-F1
#
_entry.id   AF-U1NM13-F1
#
_cell.length_a   1.000
_cell.length_b   1.000
_cell.length_c   1.000
_cell.angle_alpha   90.00
_cell.angle_beta   90.00
_cell.angle_gamma   90.00
#
_symmetry.space_group_name_H-M   'P 1'
#
loop_
_entity.id
_entity.type
_entity.pdbx_description
1 polymer ?
#
loop_
_entity_poly.entity_id
_entity_poly.type
_entity_poly.pdbx_seq_one_letter_code
_entity_poly.pdbx_strand_id
1 'polypeptide(L)'
;MATKPQPSTPTVDTEAESLAQELRAAPFVRIHPVSDPEALAAASVLAWGLRQCKTPFQIRPLTPTTEPVQIHDNSYDIGVGRSSLQVSTSLAAQSKSMVQTAIETTTTLAPELIAQSARLSSVVVSGLFGAQAVPMLSSKDALPRSVADMSKTPGVASPVADPIDGLTHSMLLHGPWSGDSEATADAYEAYTEMSLPLSESAGRDLSSQVTLDMLRSAS
;
A
#
# COMPACT_ATOMS: atom_id res chain seq x y z
N MET A 1 -27.47 22.01 -41.03
CA MET A 1 -27.39 21.53 -39.64
C MET A 1 -25.93 21.39 -39.29
N ALA A 2 -25.41 22.26 -38.41
CA ALA A 2 -24.02 22.21 -37.98
C ALA A 2 -23.88 21.18 -36.83
N THR A 3 -23.14 20.11 -37.08
CA THR A 3 -22.78 19.14 -36.05
C THR A 3 -21.77 19.80 -35.12
N LYS A 4 -22.19 20.08 -33.89
CA LYS A 4 -21.33 20.60 -32.82
C LYS A 4 -20.30 19.51 -32.47
N PRO A 5 -18.99 19.81 -32.42
CA PRO A 5 -18.00 18.81 -32.00
C PRO A 5 -18.28 18.40 -30.54
N GLN A 6 -18.40 17.09 -30.31
CA GLN A 6 -18.42 16.52 -28.95
C GLN A 6 -17.08 16.84 -28.26
N PRO A 7 -17.09 17.25 -26.99
CA PRO A 7 -15.86 17.33 -26.20
C PRO A 7 -15.31 15.92 -26.02
N SER A 8 -14.09 15.69 -26.49
CA SER A 8 -13.34 14.46 -26.25
C SER A 8 -13.15 14.32 -24.74
N THR A 9 -13.74 13.30 -24.13
CA THR A 9 -13.29 12.86 -22.80
C THR A 9 -11.81 12.51 -22.90
N PRO A 10 -10.93 13.08 -22.07
CA PRO A 10 -9.52 12.73 -22.09
C PRO A 10 -9.39 11.22 -21.91
N THR A 11 -8.75 10.56 -22.87
CA THR A 11 -8.43 9.14 -22.80
C THR A 11 -7.44 8.91 -21.66
N VAL A 12 -7.64 7.83 -20.91
CA VAL A 12 -6.96 7.50 -19.64
C VAL A 12 -5.43 7.50 -19.73
N ASP A 13 -4.86 7.16 -20.89
CA ASP A 13 -3.41 7.27 -21.14
C ASP A 13 -2.89 8.71 -20.97
N THR A 14 -3.71 9.70 -21.33
CA THR A 14 -3.33 11.12 -21.32
C THR A 14 -3.09 11.63 -19.91
N GLU A 15 -3.85 11.15 -18.91
CA GLU A 15 -3.71 11.60 -17.51
C GLU A 15 -2.43 11.04 -16.88
N ALA A 16 -2.16 9.74 -17.06
CA ALA A 16 -0.96 9.10 -16.55
C ALA A 16 0.30 9.68 -17.22
N GLU A 17 0.24 9.97 -18.51
CA GLU A 17 1.33 10.56 -19.28
C GLU A 17 1.60 12.02 -18.88
N SER A 18 0.55 12.82 -18.69
CA SER A 18 0.67 14.20 -18.20
C SER A 18 1.29 14.24 -16.81
N LEU A 19 0.82 13.40 -15.88
CA LEU A 19 1.38 13.30 -14.54
C LEU A 19 2.85 12.84 -14.56
N ALA A 20 3.19 11.86 -15.40
CA ALA A 20 4.57 11.42 -15.56
C ALA A 20 5.47 12.54 -16.10
N GLN A 21 4.97 13.36 -17.03
CA GLN A 21 5.71 14.52 -17.55
C GLN A 21 5.98 15.57 -16.47
N GLU A 22 4.98 15.89 -15.65
CA GLU A 22 5.13 16.83 -14.54
C GLU A 22 6.09 16.31 -13.48
N LEU A 23 6.03 15.00 -13.16
CA LEU A 23 6.95 14.34 -12.24
C LEU A 23 8.41 14.34 -12.71
N ARG A 24 8.66 14.25 -14.04
CA ARG A 24 10.02 14.37 -14.59
C ARG A 24 10.59 15.77 -14.47
N ALA A 25 9.74 16.79 -14.54
CA ALA A 25 10.16 18.19 -14.44
C ALA A 25 10.31 18.67 -12.99
N ALA A 26 9.73 17.96 -12.02
CA ALA A 26 9.73 18.36 -10.63
C ALA A 26 11.12 18.21 -9.96
N PRO A 27 11.65 19.26 -9.30
CA PRO A 27 12.91 19.17 -8.56
C PRO A 27 12.75 18.39 -7.24
N PHE A 28 11.54 18.34 -6.70
CA PHE A 28 11.18 17.66 -5.46
C PHE A 28 9.69 17.32 -5.47
N VAL A 29 9.31 16.12 -5.01
CA VAL A 29 7.92 15.66 -5.01
C VAL A 29 7.43 15.37 -3.59
N ARG A 30 6.25 15.88 -3.23
CA ARG A 30 5.58 15.60 -1.96
C ARG A 30 4.33 14.79 -2.20
N ILE A 31 4.21 13.63 -1.56
CA ILE A 31 3.07 12.73 -1.70
C ILE A 31 2.29 12.74 -0.39
N HIS A 32 1.02 13.10 -0.45
CA HIS A 32 0.12 13.24 0.67
C HIS A 32 -1.03 12.21 0.56
N PRO A 33 -0.76 10.92 0.84
CA PRO A 33 -1.82 9.93 0.85
C PRO A 33 -2.69 10.10 2.09
N VAL A 34 -4.00 9.97 1.95
CA VAL A 34 -4.85 9.72 3.13
C VAL A 34 -4.45 8.40 3.78
N SER A 35 -4.73 8.25 5.08
CA SER A 35 -4.57 6.97 5.81
C SER A 35 -5.59 5.90 5.38
N ASP A 36 -5.75 5.73 4.07
CA ASP A 36 -6.46 4.64 3.43
C ASP A 36 -5.41 3.70 2.81
N PRO A 37 -5.56 2.38 2.96
CA PRO A 37 -4.56 1.44 2.47
C PRO A 37 -4.38 1.45 0.94
N GLU A 38 -5.41 1.76 0.13
CA GLU A 38 -5.24 1.91 -1.31
C GLU A 38 -4.43 3.18 -1.64
N ALA A 39 -4.71 4.28 -0.93
CA ALA A 39 -3.94 5.52 -1.08
C ALA A 39 -2.47 5.34 -0.68
N LEU A 40 -2.19 4.61 0.40
CA LEU A 40 -0.82 4.28 0.82
C LEU A 40 -0.11 3.36 -0.17
N ALA A 41 -0.82 2.38 -0.74
CA ALA A 41 -0.28 1.51 -1.78
C ALA A 41 0.08 2.31 -3.04
N ALA A 42 -0.82 3.19 -3.50
CA ALA A 42 -0.57 4.06 -4.65
C ALA A 42 0.61 5.01 -4.40
N ALA A 43 0.71 5.61 -3.21
CA ALA A 43 1.85 6.44 -2.83
C ALA A 43 3.18 5.66 -2.84
N SER A 44 3.16 4.40 -2.40
CA SER A 44 4.34 3.52 -2.41
C SER A 44 4.81 3.19 -3.82
N VAL A 45 3.88 2.97 -4.76
CA VAL A 45 4.19 2.75 -6.18
C VAL A 45 4.85 3.99 -6.79
N LEU A 46 4.26 5.18 -6.57
CA LEU A 46 4.82 6.44 -7.07
C LEU A 46 6.23 6.70 -6.49
N ALA A 47 6.39 6.51 -5.17
CA ALA A 47 7.67 6.66 -4.49
C ALA A 47 8.76 5.73 -5.05
N TRP A 48 8.39 4.49 -5.40
CA TRP A 48 9.31 3.57 -6.06
C TRP A 48 9.72 4.11 -7.44
N GLY A 49 8.78 4.57 -8.26
CA GLY A 49 9.06 5.17 -9.57
C GLY A 49 10.01 6.37 -9.48
N LEU A 50 9.71 7.30 -8.58
CA LEU A 50 10.55 8.49 -8.31
C LEU A 50 11.96 8.11 -7.85
N ARG A 51 12.08 7.09 -7.00
CA ARG A 51 13.38 6.57 -6.56
C ARG A 51 14.23 6.07 -7.73
N GLN A 52 13.62 5.41 -8.70
CA GLN A 52 14.36 4.93 -9.88
C GLN A 52 14.82 6.08 -10.78
N CYS A 53 13.99 7.10 -10.94
CA CYS A 53 14.34 8.33 -11.65
C CYS A 53 15.30 9.24 -10.87
N LYS A 54 15.68 8.85 -9.65
CA LYS A 54 16.48 9.65 -8.70
C LYS A 54 15.85 11.01 -8.37
N THR A 55 14.53 11.11 -8.49
CA THR A 55 13.77 12.30 -8.09
C THR A 55 13.60 12.29 -6.57
N PRO A 56 14.08 13.31 -5.84
CA PRO A 56 13.87 13.42 -4.40
C PRO A 56 12.38 13.51 -4.06
N PHE A 57 11.94 12.76 -3.04
CA PHE A 57 10.54 12.76 -2.62
C PHE A 57 10.36 12.67 -1.11
N GLN A 58 9.18 13.09 -0.64
CA GLN A 58 8.71 12.94 0.73
C GLN A 58 7.28 12.41 0.73
N ILE A 59 7.01 11.38 1.53
CA ILE A 59 5.65 10.88 1.77
C ILE A 59 5.18 11.38 3.13
N ARG A 60 4.02 12.03 3.18
CA ARG A 60 3.39 12.50 4.42
C ARG A 60 1.94 12.05 4.46
N PRO A 61 1.63 10.93 5.14
CA PRO A 61 0.26 10.50 5.32
C PRO A 61 -0.59 11.58 6.00
N LEU A 62 -1.77 11.84 5.45
CA LEU A 62 -2.74 12.78 5.98
C LEU A 62 -3.74 12.03 6.85
N THR A 63 -3.94 12.53 8.08
CA THR A 63 -5.08 12.13 8.88
C THR A 63 -6.35 12.85 8.41
N PRO A 64 -7.55 12.28 8.61
CA PRO A 64 -8.81 12.87 8.15
C PRO A 64 -9.06 14.30 8.65
N THR A 65 -8.47 14.65 9.79
CA THR A 65 -8.57 15.96 10.45
C THR A 65 -7.47 16.95 10.07
N THR A 66 -6.60 16.61 9.11
CA THR A 66 -5.49 17.50 8.72
C THR A 66 -6.01 18.73 7.97
N GLU A 67 -5.54 19.91 8.39
CA GLU A 67 -5.63 21.19 7.68
C GLU A 67 -5.19 21.08 6.21
N PRO A 68 -5.65 21.96 5.30
CA PRO A 68 -5.26 21.94 3.90
C PRO A 68 -3.74 21.99 3.74
N VAL A 69 -3.23 21.12 2.85
CA VAL A 69 -1.82 21.06 2.48
C VAL A 69 -1.39 22.43 1.96
N GLN A 70 -0.35 23.01 2.56
CA GLN A 70 0.25 24.25 2.07
C GLN A 70 1.11 23.92 0.86
N ILE A 71 0.79 24.51 -0.30
CA ILE A 71 1.60 24.39 -1.51
C ILE A 71 2.92 25.12 -1.27
N HIS A 72 4.02 24.50 -1.67
CA HIS A 72 5.33 25.12 -1.62
C HIS A 72 5.84 25.38 -3.03
N ASP A 73 6.34 26.58 -3.30
CA ASP A 73 6.75 27.06 -4.63
C ASP A 73 7.88 26.25 -5.29
N ASN A 74 8.55 25.35 -4.56
CA ASN A 74 9.66 24.54 -5.06
C ASN A 74 9.44 23.02 -4.89
N SER A 75 8.18 22.59 -4.78
CA SER A 75 7.81 21.17 -4.83
C SER A 75 6.58 20.94 -5.69
N TYR A 76 6.49 19.72 -6.19
CA TYR A 76 5.28 19.21 -6.80
C TYR A 76 4.49 18.39 -5.77
N ASP A 77 3.31 18.85 -5.38
CA ASP A 77 2.50 18.26 -4.31
C ASP A 77 1.39 17.38 -4.89
N ILE A 78 1.34 16.11 -4.48
CA ILE A 78 0.38 15.11 -4.94
C ILE A 78 -0.50 14.70 -3.77
N GLY A 79 -1.81 14.89 -3.88
CA GLY A 79 -2.79 14.29 -2.98
C GLY A 79 -3.20 12.91 -3.47
N VAL A 80 -3.28 11.91 -2.59
CA VAL A 80 -3.77 10.57 -2.95
C VAL A 80 -4.95 10.21 -2.05
N GLY A 81 -6.10 9.90 -2.64
CA GLY A 81 -7.33 9.50 -1.95
C GLY A 81 -8.20 10.64 -1.42
N ARG A 82 -7.91 11.90 -1.76
CA ARG A 82 -8.82 13.05 -1.53
C ARG A 82 -8.75 14.06 -2.66
N SER A 83 -9.90 14.32 -3.29
CA SER A 83 -10.07 15.27 -4.40
C SER A 83 -10.03 16.75 -3.98
N SER A 84 -10.24 17.06 -2.71
CA SER A 84 -10.42 18.44 -2.21
C SER A 84 -9.20 19.02 -1.50
N LEU A 85 -8.01 18.46 -1.70
CA LEU A 85 -6.78 19.00 -1.14
C LEU A 85 -6.26 20.11 -2.06
N GLN A 86 -5.73 21.19 -1.49
CA GLN A 86 -4.97 22.19 -2.25
C GLN A 86 -3.60 21.61 -2.60
N VAL A 87 -3.57 20.73 -3.60
CA VAL A 87 -2.38 20.05 -4.12
C VAL A 87 -2.24 20.35 -5.60
N SER A 88 -1.04 20.20 -6.16
CA SER A 88 -0.78 20.39 -7.60
C SER A 88 -1.61 19.41 -8.42
N THR A 89 -1.65 18.15 -8.00
CA THR A 89 -2.50 17.10 -8.59
C THR A 89 -3.09 16.20 -7.51
N SER A 90 -4.33 15.73 -7.71
CA SER A 90 -4.97 14.76 -6.83
C SER A 90 -5.30 13.47 -7.59
N LEU A 91 -4.77 12.34 -7.12
CA LEU A 91 -5.26 11.02 -7.47
C LEU A 91 -6.43 10.68 -6.56
N ALA A 92 -7.66 10.96 -7.01
CA ALA A 92 -8.88 10.52 -6.35
C ALA A 92 -9.47 9.32 -7.08
N ALA A 93 -10.04 8.38 -6.33
CA ALA A 93 -10.80 7.26 -6.89
C ALA A 93 -12.10 7.78 -7.53
N GLN A 94 -12.02 8.32 -8.74
CA GLN A 94 -13.20 8.78 -9.48
C GLN A 94 -13.76 7.69 -10.39
N SER A 95 -12.91 7.01 -11.16
CA SER A 95 -13.33 5.99 -12.14
C SER A 95 -12.38 4.79 -12.25
N LYS A 96 -11.20 4.88 -11.66
CA LYS A 96 -10.11 3.92 -11.73
C LYS A 96 -9.45 3.80 -10.35
N SER A 97 -8.93 2.62 -10.03
CA SER A 97 -8.13 2.42 -8.81
C SER A 97 -6.95 3.40 -8.77
N MET A 98 -6.69 3.95 -7.59
CA MET A 98 -5.55 4.85 -7.38
C MET A 98 -4.23 4.11 -7.63
N VAL A 99 -4.16 2.83 -7.25
CA VAL A 99 -2.98 1.99 -7.47
C VAL A 99 -2.75 1.77 -8.96
N GLN A 100 -3.80 1.54 -9.74
CA GLN A 100 -3.65 1.33 -11.18
C GLN A 100 -3.13 2.60 -11.88
N THR A 101 -3.68 3.76 -11.52
CA THR A 101 -3.20 5.06 -12.03
C THR A 101 -1.73 5.29 -11.66
N ALA A 102 -1.34 4.99 -10.41
CA ALA A 102 0.04 5.09 -9.96
C ALA A 102 1.00 4.14 -10.70
N ILE A 103 0.55 2.90 -10.98
CA ILE A 103 1.32 1.93 -11.78
C ILE A 103 1.53 2.51 -13.18
N GLU A 104 0.48 2.95 -13.87
CA GLU A 104 0.57 3.49 -15.22
C GLU A 104 1.46 4.73 -15.29
N THR A 105 1.29 5.68 -14.37
CA THR A 105 2.20 6.84 -14.26
C THR A 105 3.64 6.39 -14.07
N THR A 106 3.89 5.41 -13.21
CA THR A 106 5.24 4.87 -12.99
C THR A 106 5.78 4.15 -14.22
N THR A 107 4.93 3.44 -14.98
CA THR A 107 5.31 2.78 -16.24
C THR A 107 5.73 3.81 -17.29
N THR A 108 5.01 4.92 -17.40
CA THR A 108 5.33 5.99 -18.32
C THR A 108 6.55 6.78 -17.85
N LEU A 109 6.71 6.96 -16.54
CA LEU A 109 7.84 7.67 -15.94
C LEU A 109 9.16 6.90 -16.13
N ALA A 110 9.12 5.57 -16.00
CA ALA A 110 10.29 4.70 -15.94
C ALA A 110 10.07 3.36 -16.70
N PRO A 111 9.93 3.38 -18.03
CA PRO A 111 9.52 2.21 -18.82
C PRO A 111 10.55 1.08 -18.81
N GLU A 112 11.85 1.39 -18.81
CA GLU A 112 12.95 0.42 -18.80
C GLU A 112 13.04 -0.43 -17.52
N LEU A 113 12.44 0.05 -16.42
CA LEU A 113 12.56 -0.56 -15.10
C LEU A 113 11.49 -1.60 -14.83
N ILE A 114 10.33 -1.51 -15.48
CA ILE A 114 9.23 -2.46 -15.29
C ILE A 114 9.54 -3.80 -15.95
N ALA A 115 10.22 -3.79 -17.09
CA ALA A 115 10.76 -5.01 -17.70
C ALA A 115 11.75 -5.75 -16.79
N GLN A 116 12.41 -5.05 -15.86
CA GLN A 116 13.36 -5.61 -14.89
C GLN A 116 12.72 -5.97 -13.53
N SER A 117 11.41 -5.73 -13.38
CA SER A 117 10.75 -5.65 -12.08
C SER A 117 9.99 -6.90 -11.64
N ALA A 118 10.61 -8.07 -11.74
CA ALA A 118 10.22 -9.21 -10.89
C ALA A 118 10.28 -8.89 -9.37
N ARG A 119 10.78 -7.69 -8.99
CA ARG A 119 10.84 -7.12 -7.64
C ARG A 119 9.74 -6.11 -7.31
N LEU A 120 9.00 -5.57 -8.29
CA LEU A 120 7.80 -4.78 -8.00
C LEU A 120 6.71 -5.63 -7.34
N SER A 121 6.76 -6.94 -7.60
CA SER A 121 5.82 -7.96 -7.16
C SER A 121 5.64 -8.08 -5.65
N SER A 122 6.60 -7.69 -4.80
CA SER A 122 6.47 -7.86 -3.35
C SER A 122 6.07 -6.58 -2.62
N VAL A 123 6.56 -5.43 -3.08
CA VAL A 123 6.30 -4.11 -2.47
C VAL A 123 4.93 -3.57 -2.88
N VAL A 124 4.58 -3.65 -4.17
CA VAL A 124 3.23 -3.27 -4.65
C VAL A 124 2.16 -4.16 -4.03
N VAL A 125 2.52 -5.43 -3.82
CA VAL A 125 1.66 -6.43 -3.19
C VAL A 125 1.39 -6.14 -1.73
N SER A 126 2.41 -5.90 -0.92
CA SER A 126 2.15 -5.74 0.52
C SER A 126 1.21 -4.55 0.81
N GLY A 127 1.32 -3.47 0.02
CA GLY A 127 0.38 -2.35 0.07
C GLY A 127 -1.03 -2.71 -0.46
N LEU A 128 -1.10 -3.44 -1.57
CA LEU A 128 -2.36 -3.85 -2.19
C LEU A 128 -3.16 -4.85 -1.33
N PHE A 129 -2.49 -5.74 -0.58
CA PHE A 129 -3.13 -6.70 0.32
C PHE A 129 -3.74 -6.01 1.55
N GLY A 130 -3.07 -4.99 2.09
CA GLY A 130 -3.62 -4.13 3.15
C GLY A 130 -4.88 -3.40 2.72
N ALA A 131 -5.02 -3.10 1.41
CA ALA A 131 -6.13 -2.34 0.84
C ALA A 131 -7.42 -3.11 0.58
N GLN A 132 -7.46 -4.43 0.83
CA GLN A 132 -8.57 -5.28 0.37
C GLN A 132 -8.88 -5.16 -1.14
N ALA A 133 -7.98 -4.56 -1.92
CA ALA A 133 -8.15 -4.29 -3.36
C ALA A 133 -7.79 -5.50 -4.25
N VAL A 134 -7.47 -6.64 -3.64
CA VAL A 134 -7.08 -7.89 -4.32
C VAL A 134 -8.15 -8.40 -5.33
N PRO A 135 -9.48 -8.26 -5.13
CA PRO A 135 -10.44 -8.77 -6.11
C PRO A 135 -10.41 -8.04 -7.46
N MET A 136 -9.86 -6.82 -7.53
CA MET A 136 -10.03 -5.90 -8.66
C MET A 136 -8.88 -5.95 -9.68
N LEU A 137 -7.82 -6.71 -9.40
CA LEU A 137 -6.64 -6.86 -10.27
C LEU A 137 -6.58 -8.23 -10.98
N SER A 138 -7.73 -8.90 -11.12
CA SER A 138 -7.89 -10.16 -11.88
C SER A 138 -7.65 -10.02 -13.40
N SER A 139 -7.28 -8.83 -13.89
CA SER A 139 -6.80 -8.65 -15.25
C SER A 139 -5.40 -9.28 -15.37
N LYS A 140 -5.36 -10.48 -15.96
CA LYS A 140 -4.21 -11.40 -16.09
C LYS A 140 -2.90 -10.80 -16.61
N ASP A 141 -2.89 -9.57 -17.09
CA ASP A 141 -1.76 -8.95 -17.77
C ASP A 141 -1.03 -7.87 -16.96
N ALA A 142 -1.57 -7.44 -15.80
CA ALA A 142 -1.02 -6.29 -15.05
C ALA A 142 -0.11 -6.66 -13.88
N LEU A 143 -0.07 -7.93 -13.46
CA LEU A 143 0.71 -8.38 -12.30
C LEU A 143 1.63 -9.54 -12.67
N PRO A 144 2.87 -9.58 -12.13
CA PRO A 144 3.70 -10.77 -12.19
C PRO A 144 2.94 -11.93 -11.56
N ARG A 145 2.97 -13.11 -12.23
CA ARG A 145 2.19 -14.31 -11.89
C ARG A 145 2.21 -14.69 -10.40
N SER A 146 3.32 -14.39 -9.70
CA SER A 146 3.47 -14.59 -8.25
C SER A 146 2.45 -13.85 -7.38
N VAL A 147 1.84 -12.78 -7.89
CA VAL A 147 0.84 -11.97 -7.16
C VAL A 147 -0.56 -12.52 -7.27
N ALA A 148 -0.93 -13.03 -8.45
CA ALA A 148 -2.22 -13.65 -8.68
C ALA A 148 -2.39 -14.94 -7.86
N ASP A 149 -1.27 -15.57 -7.47
CA ASP A 149 -1.23 -16.79 -6.67
C ASP A 149 -1.15 -16.51 -5.15
N MET A 150 -1.11 -15.25 -4.70
CA MET A 150 -1.16 -14.93 -3.27
C MET A 150 -2.60 -14.90 -2.76
N SER A 151 -2.93 -15.82 -1.86
CA SER A 151 -4.14 -15.79 -1.06
C SER A 151 -3.92 -15.03 0.24
N LYS A 152 -4.97 -14.37 0.75
CA LYS A 152 -4.97 -13.88 2.12
C LYS A 152 -5.08 -15.09 3.04
N THR A 153 -4.03 -15.36 3.81
CA THR A 153 -4.06 -16.35 4.87
C THR A 153 -4.39 -15.67 6.20
N PRO A 154 -5.39 -16.14 6.95
CA PRO A 154 -5.59 -15.73 8.34
C PRO A 154 -4.30 -15.89 9.15
N GLY A 155 -3.93 -14.92 9.99
CA GLY A 155 -2.65 -14.93 10.69
C GLY A 155 -2.30 -13.59 11.35
N VAL A 156 -1.20 -13.59 12.12
CA VAL A 156 -0.59 -12.36 12.65
C VAL A 156 0.60 -12.00 11.77
N ALA A 157 0.54 -10.85 11.11
CA ALA A 157 1.65 -10.36 10.29
C ALA A 157 2.69 -9.69 11.19
N SER A 158 3.96 -10.07 11.02
CA SER A 158 5.11 -9.45 11.68
C SER A 158 6.07 -8.90 10.63
N PRO A 159 6.68 -7.71 10.84
CA PRO A 159 7.77 -7.22 9.99
C PRO A 159 9.08 -8.00 10.20
N VAL A 160 9.14 -8.83 11.24
CA VAL A 160 10.29 -9.67 11.60
C VAL A 160 10.04 -11.10 11.13
N ALA A 161 11.09 -11.76 10.65
CA ALA A 161 11.01 -13.12 10.11
C ALA A 161 10.70 -14.18 11.17
N ASP A 162 11.19 -13.97 12.40
CA ASP A 162 10.88 -14.82 13.54
C ASP A 162 9.56 -14.37 14.19
N PRO A 163 8.52 -15.22 14.21
CA PRO A 163 7.23 -14.87 14.81
C PRO A 163 7.30 -14.66 16.33
N ILE A 164 8.19 -15.36 17.03
CA ILE A 164 8.36 -15.21 18.49
C ILE A 164 9.00 -13.85 18.77
N ASP A 165 10.08 -13.51 18.07
CA ASP A 165 10.73 -12.19 18.20
C ASP A 165 9.77 -11.05 17.86
N GLY A 166 9.01 -11.21 16.77
CA GLY A 166 8.02 -10.24 16.32
C GLY A 166 6.88 -10.00 17.32
N LEU A 167 6.39 -11.06 17.98
CA LEU A 167 5.40 -10.93 19.04
C LEU A 167 6.04 -10.33 20.29
N THR A 168 7.13 -10.90 20.81
CA THR A 168 7.82 -10.47 22.04
C THR A 168 8.04 -8.95 22.07
N HIS A 169 8.48 -8.37 20.95
CA HIS A 169 8.82 -6.95 20.82
C HIS A 169 7.74 -6.10 20.15
N SER A 170 6.52 -6.61 19.99
CA SER A 170 5.41 -5.85 19.41
C SER A 170 4.97 -4.71 20.33
N MET A 171 4.95 -3.49 19.77
CA MET A 171 4.33 -2.32 20.41
C MET A 171 2.87 -2.10 20.00
N LEU A 172 2.34 -2.97 19.12
CA LEU A 172 0.96 -2.89 18.64
C LEU A 172 0.08 -3.98 19.26
N LEU A 173 0.68 -5.13 19.58
CA LEU A 173 0.02 -6.27 20.20
C LEU A 173 0.51 -6.36 21.64
N HIS A 174 -0.34 -5.94 22.57
CA HIS A 174 -0.05 -5.99 24.00
C HIS A 174 -0.76 -7.19 24.61
N GLY A 175 0.01 -8.17 25.07
CA GLY A 175 -0.49 -9.37 25.73
C GLY A 175 0.39 -9.74 26.93
N PRO A 176 0.04 -10.82 27.67
CA PRO A 176 0.79 -11.27 28.85
C PRO A 176 2.22 -11.73 28.52
N TRP A 177 2.50 -12.04 27.26
CA TRP A 177 3.82 -12.45 26.75
C TRP A 177 4.69 -11.27 26.28
N SER A 178 4.15 -10.05 26.21
CA SER A 178 4.91 -8.90 25.68
C SER A 178 6.16 -8.61 26.52
N GLY A 179 7.32 -8.52 25.85
CA GLY A 179 8.61 -8.26 26.48
C GLY A 179 9.30 -9.48 27.11
N ASP A 180 8.66 -10.66 27.08
CA ASP A 180 9.20 -11.91 27.60
C ASP A 180 9.26 -12.97 26.48
N SER A 181 10.48 -13.28 26.02
CA SER A 181 10.69 -14.21 24.92
C SER A 181 10.34 -15.65 25.28
N GLU A 182 10.49 -16.04 26.55
CA GLU A 182 10.16 -17.41 27.01
C GLU A 182 8.64 -17.57 27.06
N ALA A 183 7.95 -16.61 27.70
CA ALA A 183 6.48 -16.60 27.72
C ALA A 183 5.87 -16.50 26.32
N THR A 184 6.53 -15.79 25.39
CA THR A 184 6.09 -15.72 23.99
C THR A 184 6.27 -17.04 23.25
N ALA A 185 7.40 -17.73 23.46
CA ALA A 185 7.64 -19.04 22.86
C ALA A 185 6.62 -20.07 23.34
N ASP A 186 6.38 -20.14 24.65
CA ASP A 186 5.39 -21.04 25.26
C ASP A 186 3.98 -20.78 24.72
N ALA A 187 3.60 -19.50 24.63
CA ALA A 187 2.31 -19.10 24.08
C ALA A 187 2.21 -19.51 22.59
N TYR A 188 3.24 -19.23 21.79
CA TYR A 188 3.27 -19.56 20.37
C TYR A 188 3.19 -21.07 20.12
N GLU A 189 3.91 -21.88 20.89
CA GLU A 189 3.82 -23.33 20.84
C GLU A 189 2.41 -23.81 21.21
N ALA A 190 1.85 -23.34 22.32
CA ALA A 190 0.48 -23.69 22.74
C ALA A 190 -0.57 -23.36 21.67
N TYR A 191 -0.43 -22.22 20.97
CA TYR A 191 -1.36 -21.83 19.91
C TYR A 191 -1.22 -22.69 18.65
N THR A 192 0.00 -23.13 18.32
CA THR A 192 0.29 -23.85 17.07
C THR A 192 0.12 -25.37 17.20
N GLU A 193 0.35 -25.94 18.38
CA GLU A 193 0.07 -27.36 18.68
C GLU A 193 -1.42 -27.70 18.55
N MET A 194 -2.31 -26.75 18.88
CA MET A 194 -3.77 -26.92 18.75
C MET A 194 -4.24 -27.10 17.30
N SER A 195 -3.41 -26.74 16.32
CA SER A 195 -3.80 -26.66 14.91
C SER A 195 -2.90 -27.50 14.00
N LEU A 196 -2.25 -28.54 14.53
CA LEU A 196 -1.47 -29.46 13.73
C LEU A 196 -2.35 -30.41 12.89
N PRO A 197 -2.03 -30.59 11.59
CA PRO A 197 -0.87 -30.04 10.88
C PRO A 197 -1.03 -28.54 10.55
N LEU A 198 0.06 -27.77 10.58
CA LEU A 198 0.12 -26.32 10.28
C LEU A 198 -0.59 -26.00 8.95
N SER A 199 -1.88 -25.70 9.05
CA SER A 199 -2.76 -25.43 7.93
C SER A 199 -3.26 -23.98 8.00
N GLU A 200 -4.09 -23.56 7.05
CA GLU A 200 -4.74 -22.25 7.10
C GLU A 200 -5.52 -22.01 8.42
N SER A 201 -5.96 -23.08 9.10
CA SER A 201 -6.56 -22.98 10.43
C SER A 201 -5.57 -22.51 11.50
N ALA A 202 -4.29 -22.90 11.42
CA ALA A 202 -3.28 -22.54 12.41
C ALA A 202 -3.04 -21.03 12.50
N GLY A 203 -3.01 -20.35 11.36
CA GLY A 203 -2.89 -18.89 11.34
C GLY A 203 -4.14 -18.19 11.90
N ARG A 204 -5.34 -18.74 11.63
CA ARG A 204 -6.60 -18.23 12.20
C ARG A 204 -6.64 -18.40 13.71
N ASP A 205 -6.27 -19.57 14.20
CA ASP A 205 -6.28 -19.90 15.63
C ASP A 205 -5.26 -19.04 16.39
N LEU A 206 -4.04 -18.90 15.84
CA LEU A 206 -3.02 -17.98 16.34
C LEU A 206 -3.54 -16.54 16.45
N SER A 207 -4.15 -16.01 15.37
CA SER A 207 -4.70 -14.64 15.39
C SER A 207 -5.82 -14.48 16.42
N SER A 208 -6.64 -15.52 16.61
CA SER A 208 -7.75 -15.50 17.55
C SER A 208 -7.26 -15.51 18.99
N GLN A 209 -6.28 -16.35 19.32
CA GLN A 209 -5.72 -16.42 20.67
C GLN A 209 -4.93 -15.17 21.03
N VAL A 210 -4.09 -14.66 20.12
CA VAL A 210 -3.41 -13.38 20.31
C VAL A 210 -4.43 -12.27 20.61
N THR A 211 -5.54 -12.23 19.87
CA THR A 211 -6.60 -11.25 20.13
C THR A 211 -7.27 -11.46 21.49
N LEU A 212 -7.55 -12.70 21.89
CA LEU A 212 -8.14 -12.99 23.20
C LEU A 212 -7.23 -12.59 24.35
N ASP A 213 -5.93 -12.83 24.23
CA ASP A 213 -4.96 -12.46 25.27
C ASP A 213 -4.74 -10.95 25.33
N MET A 214 -4.81 -10.25 24.19
CA MET A 214 -4.87 -8.78 24.18
C MET A 214 -6.09 -8.26 24.95
N LEU A 215 -7.28 -8.81 24.70
CA LEU A 215 -8.51 -8.41 25.38
C LEU A 215 -8.47 -8.70 26.89
N ARG A 216 -7.90 -9.85 27.28
CA ARG A 216 -7.72 -10.23 28.70
C ARG A 216 -6.73 -9.34 29.42
N SER A 217 -5.66 -8.91 28.76
CA SER A 217 -4.65 -8.01 29.35
C SER A 217 -5.12 -6.56 29.48
N ALA A 218 -6.14 -6.18 28.71
CA ALA A 218 -6.74 -4.85 28.75
C ALA A 218 -7.92 -4.72 29.73
N SER A 219 -8.34 -5.82 30.36
CA SER A 219 -9.44 -5.91 31.34
C SER A 219 -8.94 -5.85 32.77
#